data_AF-A0A519NQ08-F1
#
_entry.id   AF-A0A519NQ08-F1
#
_cell.length_a   1.000
_cell.length_b   1.000
_cell.length_c   1.000
_cell.angle_alpha   90.00
_cell.angle_beta   90.00
_cell.angle_gamma   90.00
#
_symmetry.space_group_name_H-M   'P 1'
#
loop_
_entity.id
_entity.type
_entity.pdbx_description
1 polymer ?
#
loop_
_entity_poly.entity_id
_entity_poly.type
_entity_poly.pdbx_seq_one_letter_code
_entity_poly.pdbx_strand_id
1 'polypeptide(L)'
;MPKDKYIEGFRGLAIYQIAGGILGLYLVVSDLFMYAQLRMLPAMNVVIGLGFFSYSIYCGTILFLRRRHALSYSLVNQYMQLIAISTGSIIFKFVAGLSLMPGIDIGQSTTFSFNIAISSLDIAIHNSSEQRDLYFNLVSGGIILFLHHEIKAMGKEKIRDEIDLIGS
;
A
#
# COMPACT_ATOMS: atom_id res chain seq x y z
N MET A 1 8.49 -23.74 -8.33
CA MET A 1 7.63 -23.61 -7.13
C MET A 1 6.21 -23.96 -7.51
N PRO A 2 5.49 -24.79 -6.71
CA PRO A 2 4.11 -25.13 -6.99
C PRO A 2 3.22 -23.89 -6.91
N LYS A 3 2.30 -23.74 -7.87
CA LYS A 3 1.27 -22.69 -7.84
C LYS A 3 0.24 -23.05 -6.78
N ASP A 4 -0.17 -22.07 -5.99
CA ASP A 4 -1.21 -22.25 -5.00
C ASP A 4 -2.59 -22.15 -5.69
N LYS A 5 -3.39 -23.24 -5.64
CA LYS A 5 -4.73 -23.28 -6.25
C LYS A 5 -5.68 -22.26 -5.63
N TYR A 6 -5.47 -21.92 -4.36
CA TYR A 6 -6.37 -21.05 -3.61
C TYR A 6 -6.23 -19.56 -3.96
N ILE A 7 -5.19 -19.18 -4.71
CA ILE A 7 -4.89 -17.78 -5.08
C ILE A 7 -5.46 -17.42 -6.48
N GLU A 8 -6.23 -18.31 -7.10
CA GLU A 8 -6.72 -18.16 -8.48
C GLU A 8 -7.52 -16.85 -8.71
N GLY A 9 -8.32 -16.43 -7.72
CA GLY A 9 -9.22 -15.27 -7.82
C GLY A 9 -8.58 -13.89 -7.65
N PHE A 10 -7.30 -13.78 -7.30
CA PHE A 10 -6.68 -12.50 -6.90
C PHE A 10 -6.03 -11.72 -8.04
N ARG A 11 -6.31 -12.07 -9.30
CA ARG A 11 -5.69 -11.42 -10.48
C ARG A 11 -5.98 -9.92 -10.54
N GLY A 12 -7.20 -9.50 -10.20
CA GLY A 12 -7.58 -8.09 -10.17
C GLY A 12 -6.74 -7.28 -9.17
N LEU A 13 -6.58 -7.80 -7.96
CA LEU A 13 -5.74 -7.18 -6.92
C LEU A 13 -4.26 -7.16 -7.32
N ALA A 14 -3.77 -8.22 -7.96
CA ALA A 14 -2.40 -8.27 -8.46
C ALA A 14 -2.12 -7.17 -9.50
N ILE A 15 -3.02 -7.02 -10.48
CA ILE A 15 -2.92 -5.98 -11.50
C ILE A 15 -3.00 -4.59 -10.85
N TYR A 16 -3.92 -4.39 -9.90
CA TYR A 16 -4.05 -3.14 -9.15
C TYR A 16 -2.73 -2.74 -8.47
N GLN A 17 -2.09 -3.66 -7.75
CA GLN A 17 -0.82 -3.38 -7.05
C GLN A 17 0.35 -3.11 -8.00
N ILE A 18 0.42 -3.85 -9.12
CA ILE A 18 1.43 -3.64 -10.16
C ILE A 18 1.23 -2.28 -10.82
N ALA A 19 0.01 -1.98 -11.28
CA ALA A 19 -0.31 -0.72 -11.96
C ALA A 19 -0.06 0.49 -11.05
N GLY A 20 -0.53 0.43 -9.80
CA GLY A 20 -0.29 1.46 -8.79
C GLY A 20 1.19 1.66 -8.49
N GLY A 21 1.94 0.57 -8.38
CA GLY A 21 3.39 0.60 -8.17
C GLY A 21 4.17 1.17 -9.35
N ILE A 22 3.84 0.78 -10.59
CA ILE A 22 4.46 1.33 -11.80
C ILE A 22 4.18 2.82 -11.92
N LEU A 23 2.94 3.24 -11.70
CA LEU A 23 2.56 4.65 -11.73
C LEU A 23 3.31 5.45 -10.65
N GLY A 24 3.44 4.89 -9.44
CA GLY A 24 4.20 5.52 -8.37
C GLY A 24 5.70 5.64 -8.67
N LEU A 25 6.31 4.61 -9.26
CA LEU A 25 7.69 4.69 -9.73
C LEU A 25 7.86 5.78 -10.79
N TYR A 26 6.92 5.87 -11.75
CA TYR A 26 6.93 6.91 -12.76
C TYR A 26 6.88 8.30 -12.13
N LEU A 27 6.05 8.52 -11.11
CA LEU A 27 5.96 9.79 -10.40
C LEU A 27 7.26 10.12 -9.64
N VAL A 28 7.81 9.18 -8.88
CA VAL A 28 9.10 9.38 -8.17
C VAL A 28 10.24 9.73 -9.14
N VAL A 29 10.29 9.06 -10.30
CA VAL A 29 11.29 9.35 -11.34
C VAL A 29 11.03 10.72 -11.98
N SER A 30 9.77 11.09 -12.21
CA SER A 30 9.41 12.40 -12.76
C SER A 30 9.80 13.53 -11.81
N ASP A 31 9.53 13.37 -10.51
CA ASP A 31 9.96 14.30 -9.47
C ASP A 31 11.47 14.44 -9.46
N LEU A 32 12.21 13.31 -9.57
CA LEU A 32 13.67 13.34 -9.66
C LEU A 32 14.17 14.26 -10.77
N PHE A 33 13.58 14.21 -11.97
CA PHE A 33 13.97 15.08 -13.07
C PHE A 33 13.60 16.55 -12.84
N MET A 34 12.41 16.82 -12.30
CA MET A 34 11.94 18.18 -12.04
C MET A 34 12.82 18.89 -11.00
N TYR A 35 13.16 18.21 -9.91
CA TYR A 35 13.90 18.82 -8.82
C TYR A 35 15.43 18.68 -8.92
N ALA A 36 15.97 17.78 -9.76
CA ALA A 36 17.39 17.79 -10.09
C ALA A 36 17.84 19.15 -10.65
N GLN A 37 16.92 19.88 -11.30
CA GLN A 37 17.13 21.25 -11.75
C GLN A 37 17.10 22.28 -10.60
N LEU A 38 16.45 21.96 -9.49
CA LEU A 38 16.19 22.85 -8.34
C LEU A 38 17.08 22.57 -7.11
N ARG A 39 18.06 21.65 -7.21
CA ARG A 39 19.11 21.31 -6.21
C ARG A 39 18.66 20.86 -4.81
N MET A 40 17.36 20.73 -4.52
CA MET A 40 16.83 20.31 -3.22
C MET A 40 15.74 19.24 -3.34
N LEU A 41 16.07 18.06 -3.88
CA LEU A 41 15.32 16.87 -3.48
C LEU A 41 15.92 16.32 -2.19
N PRO A 42 15.10 15.96 -1.18
CA PRO A 42 15.55 15.01 -0.19
C PRO A 42 15.76 13.69 -0.96
N ALA A 43 17.01 13.37 -1.31
CA ALA A 43 17.38 12.11 -1.99
C ALA A 43 16.79 10.87 -1.26
N MET A 44 16.54 11.03 0.04
CA MET A 44 15.82 10.09 0.89
C MET A 44 14.41 9.74 0.39
N ASN A 45 13.61 10.72 -0.07
CA ASN A 45 12.25 10.46 -0.56
C ASN A 45 12.26 9.60 -1.82
N VAL A 46 13.22 9.83 -2.71
CA VAL A 46 13.39 9.04 -3.93
C VAL A 46 13.75 7.60 -3.57
N VAL A 47 14.74 7.40 -2.70
CA VAL A 47 15.15 6.04 -2.29
C VAL A 47 14.02 5.29 -1.59
N ILE A 48 13.32 5.94 -0.66
CA ILE A 48 12.20 5.33 0.04
C ILE A 48 11.04 5.05 -0.93
N GLY A 49 10.75 5.96 -1.84
CA GLY A 49 9.71 5.79 -2.85
C GLY A 49 9.99 4.64 -3.80
N LEU A 50 11.23 4.54 -4.30
CA LEU A 50 11.68 3.38 -5.08
C LEU A 50 11.46 2.09 -4.29
N GLY A 51 11.78 2.08 -2.99
CA GLY A 51 11.54 0.94 -2.10
C GLY A 51 10.06 0.55 -2.01
N PHE A 52 9.19 1.48 -1.63
CA PHE A 52 7.77 1.19 -1.43
C PHE A 52 7.03 0.83 -2.72
N PHE A 53 7.28 1.56 -3.82
CA PHE A 53 6.61 1.25 -5.08
C PHE A 53 7.13 -0.04 -5.71
N SER A 54 8.43 -0.33 -5.60
CA SER A 54 8.97 -1.64 -6.00
C SER A 54 8.40 -2.77 -5.15
N TYR A 55 8.21 -2.54 -3.85
CA TYR A 55 7.56 -3.52 -2.96
C TYR A 55 6.10 -3.77 -3.38
N SER A 56 5.35 -2.74 -3.76
CA SER A 56 3.99 -2.91 -4.30
C SER A 56 3.99 -3.74 -5.60
N ILE A 57 4.90 -3.46 -6.53
CA ILE A 57 5.05 -4.25 -7.77
C ILE A 57 5.40 -5.71 -7.44
N TYR A 58 6.34 -5.91 -6.52
CA TYR A 58 6.75 -7.23 -6.07
C TYR A 58 5.55 -8.01 -5.51
N CYS A 59 4.77 -7.41 -4.60
CA CYS A 59 3.58 -8.01 -4.01
C CYS A 59 2.56 -8.42 -5.08
N GLY A 60 2.26 -7.52 -6.03
CA GLY A 60 1.36 -7.84 -7.14
C GLY A 60 1.92 -8.94 -8.04
N THR A 61 3.23 -8.95 -8.30
CA THR A 61 3.89 -9.96 -9.15
C THR A 61 3.82 -11.36 -8.52
N ILE A 62 4.14 -11.49 -7.23
CA ILE A 62 4.07 -12.79 -6.56
C ILE A 62 2.62 -13.29 -6.41
N LEU A 63 1.67 -12.35 -6.27
CA LEU A 63 0.24 -12.65 -6.23
C LEU A 63 -0.24 -13.15 -7.60
N PHE A 64 0.17 -12.49 -8.69
CA PHE A 64 -0.10 -12.92 -10.05
C PHE A 64 0.46 -14.31 -10.35
N LEU A 65 1.67 -14.59 -9.86
CA LEU A 65 2.34 -15.89 -10.01
C LEU A 65 1.82 -16.98 -9.05
N ARG A 66 0.82 -16.67 -8.21
CA ARG A 66 0.22 -17.59 -7.22
C ARG A 66 1.27 -18.23 -6.30
N ARG A 67 2.23 -17.44 -5.84
CA ARG A 67 3.28 -17.94 -4.93
C ARG A 67 2.73 -18.04 -3.51
N ARG A 68 3.29 -18.99 -2.76
CA ARG A 68 3.04 -19.14 -1.32
C ARG A 68 3.31 -17.81 -0.61
N HIS A 69 2.47 -17.45 0.36
CA HIS A 69 2.53 -16.21 1.14
C HIS A 69 2.27 -14.90 0.38
N ALA A 70 1.89 -14.94 -0.91
CA ALA A 70 1.63 -13.72 -1.68
C ALA A 70 0.58 -12.78 -1.03
N LEU A 71 -0.43 -13.37 -0.40
CA LEU A 71 -1.48 -12.63 0.32
C LEU A 71 -0.96 -11.97 1.59
N SER A 72 -0.04 -12.61 2.31
CA SER A 72 0.61 -12.03 3.49
C SER A 72 1.45 -10.82 3.14
N TYR A 73 2.23 -10.87 2.06
CA TYR A 73 2.99 -9.71 1.57
C TYR A 73 2.06 -8.60 1.07
N SER A 74 0.98 -8.96 0.36
CA SER A 74 -0.03 -8.00 -0.05
C SER A 74 -0.68 -7.29 1.14
N LEU A 75 -0.95 -8.01 2.24
CA LEU A 75 -1.47 -7.40 3.47
C LEU A 75 -0.50 -6.38 4.06
N VAL A 76 0.79 -6.72 4.16
CA VAL A 76 1.82 -5.77 4.64
C VAL A 76 1.82 -4.51 3.78
N ASN A 77 1.78 -4.66 2.45
CA ASN A 77 1.70 -3.52 1.53
C ASN A 77 0.44 -2.66 1.78
N GLN A 78 -0.71 -3.26 2.08
CA GLN A 78 -1.92 -2.49 2.40
C GLN A 78 -1.85 -1.82 3.77
N TYR A 79 -1.27 -2.45 4.78
CA TYR A 79 -1.11 -1.84 6.10
C TYR A 79 -0.24 -0.58 6.04
N MET A 80 0.79 -0.61 5.20
CA MET A 80 1.67 0.55 4.99
C MET A 80 0.93 1.72 4.31
N GLN A 81 -0.09 1.43 3.50
CA GLN A 81 -0.92 2.44 2.83
C GLN A 81 -2.14 2.88 3.65
N LEU A 82 -2.44 2.19 4.75
CA LEU A 82 -3.67 2.37 5.52
C LEU A 82 -3.73 3.74 6.21
N ILE A 83 -2.59 4.22 6.70
CA ILE A 83 -2.53 5.41 7.53
C ILE A 83 -1.61 6.41 6.84
N ALA A 84 -2.06 7.65 6.73
CA ALA A 84 -1.19 8.78 6.47
C ALA A 84 -1.28 9.79 7.60
N ILE A 85 -0.12 10.27 8.01
CA ILE A 85 0.02 11.14 9.16
C ILE A 85 0.83 12.35 8.72
N SER A 86 0.35 13.53 9.03
CA SER A 86 1.13 14.75 9.03
C SER A 86 1.14 15.28 10.44
N THR A 87 2.13 14.91 11.24
CA THR A 87 2.39 15.60 12.51
C THR A 87 3.32 16.77 12.22
N GLY A 88 3.26 17.82 13.03
CA GLY A 88 3.98 19.08 12.80
C GLY A 88 5.46 18.98 12.44
N SER A 89 6.12 17.86 12.75
CA SER A 89 7.48 17.58 12.32
C SER A 89 7.66 16.40 11.37
N ILE A 90 6.67 15.53 11.18
CA ILE A 90 6.79 14.31 10.37
C ILE A 90 5.56 14.16 9.48
N ILE A 91 5.80 14.10 8.18
CA ILE A 91 4.80 13.74 7.16
C ILE A 91 5.14 12.35 6.65
N PHE A 92 4.15 11.47 6.67
CA PHE A 92 4.19 10.16 6.03
C PHE A 92 2.85 9.90 5.35
N LYS A 93 2.89 9.73 4.02
CA LYS A 93 1.79 9.25 3.22
C LYS A 93 2.36 8.33 2.15
N PHE A 94 1.83 7.13 2.06
CA PHE A 94 2.14 6.20 0.98
C PHE A 94 0.84 5.66 0.40
N VAL A 95 0.68 5.80 -0.91
CA VAL A 95 -0.46 5.28 -1.68
C VAL A 95 0.10 4.68 -2.97
N ALA A 96 -0.24 3.43 -3.28
CA ALA A 96 0.07 2.79 -4.55
C ALA A 96 -1.23 2.34 -5.22
N GLY A 97 -1.69 3.10 -6.22
CA GLY A 97 -3.01 2.96 -6.83
C GLY A 97 -3.96 4.06 -6.35
N LEU A 98 -5.23 3.73 -6.17
CA LEU A 98 -6.25 4.69 -5.75
C LEU A 98 -6.35 4.77 -4.22
N SER A 99 -6.54 5.97 -3.69
CA SER A 99 -6.93 6.15 -2.29
C SER A 99 -8.13 7.07 -2.12
N LEU A 100 -8.92 6.76 -1.10
CA LEU A 100 -9.99 7.61 -0.58
C LEU A 100 -9.69 7.81 0.91
N MET A 101 -9.36 9.04 1.28
CA MET A 101 -8.72 9.35 2.54
C MET A 101 -9.50 10.43 3.29
N PRO A 102 -10.58 10.08 4.01
CA PRO A 102 -11.11 10.96 5.04
C PRO A 102 -10.04 11.16 6.11
N GLY A 103 -9.98 12.39 6.62
CA GLY A 103 -9.07 12.77 7.66
C GLY A 103 -9.61 13.88 8.55
N ILE A 104 -8.85 14.14 9.59
CA ILE A 104 -9.13 15.19 10.56
C ILE A 104 -7.85 16.01 10.69
N ASP A 105 -7.98 17.32 10.50
CA ASP A 105 -6.96 18.29 10.87
C ASP A 105 -7.20 18.67 12.33
N ILE A 106 -6.19 18.46 13.18
CA ILE A 106 -6.19 18.69 14.63
C ILE A 106 -5.23 19.86 14.98
N GLY A 107 -5.03 20.80 14.05
CA GLY A 107 -4.29 22.03 14.27
C GLY A 107 -5.04 22.98 15.21
N GLN A 108 -5.22 24.24 14.81
CA GLN A 108 -5.88 25.24 15.65
C GLN A 108 -7.40 25.05 15.76
N SER A 109 -8.01 24.41 14.76
CA SER A 109 -9.44 24.07 14.75
C SER A 109 -9.63 22.68 14.17
N THR A 110 -10.42 21.84 14.84
CA THR A 110 -10.72 20.50 14.31
C THR A 110 -11.60 20.61 13.07
N THR A 111 -11.04 20.32 11.90
CA THR A 111 -11.79 20.32 10.65
C THR A 111 -11.74 18.96 9.98
N PHE A 112 -12.83 18.58 9.32
CA PHE A 112 -12.89 17.37 8.53
C PHE A 112 -12.31 17.66 7.14
N SER A 113 -11.42 16.78 6.69
CA SER A 113 -10.79 16.86 5.37
C SER A 113 -11.00 15.56 4.61
N PHE A 114 -11.01 15.66 3.28
CA PHE A 114 -11.12 14.49 2.41
C PHE A 114 -10.13 14.60 1.27
N ASN A 115 -9.27 13.59 1.14
CA ASN A 115 -8.23 13.55 0.12
C ASN A 115 -8.46 12.35 -0.81
N ILE A 116 -8.35 12.60 -2.11
CA ILE A 116 -8.32 11.55 -3.14
C ILE A 116 -6.93 11.63 -3.76
N ALA A 117 -6.23 10.50 -3.81
CA ALA A 117 -4.95 10.43 -4.47
C ALA A 117 -4.86 9.22 -5.39
N ILE A 118 -4.03 9.37 -6.42
CA ILE A 118 -3.62 8.28 -7.29
C ILE A 118 -2.09 8.21 -7.16
N SER A 119 -1.59 7.10 -6.64
CA SER A 119 -0.17 6.80 -6.41
C SER A 119 0.63 7.98 -5.87
N SER A 120 0.75 8.13 -4.56
CA SER A 120 1.45 9.28 -3.95
C SER A 120 2.42 8.83 -2.88
N LEU A 121 3.52 9.57 -2.73
CA LEU A 121 4.44 9.42 -1.62
C LEU A 121 4.82 10.80 -1.07
N ASP A 122 4.41 11.09 0.16
CA ASP A 122 4.84 12.28 0.88
C ASP A 122 5.60 11.85 2.12
N ILE A 123 6.90 12.14 2.14
CA ILE A 123 7.76 11.95 3.30
C ILE A 123 8.48 13.26 3.55
N ALA A 124 8.34 13.82 4.72
CA ALA A 124 9.09 15.01 5.07
C ALA A 124 9.31 15.08 6.58
N ILE A 125 10.47 15.63 6.97
CA ILE A 125 10.76 15.99 8.35
C ILE A 125 10.96 17.49 8.38
N HIS A 126 10.05 18.22 9.03
CA HIS A 126 10.09 19.68 9.15
C HIS A 126 10.31 20.09 10.61
N ASN A 127 10.96 21.23 10.81
CA ASN A 127 11.22 21.73 12.18
C ASN A 127 10.10 22.63 12.72
N SER A 128 9.03 22.91 11.95
CA SER A 128 8.01 23.91 12.33
C SER A 128 6.75 23.93 11.46
N SER A 129 5.98 22.84 11.37
CA SER A 129 4.60 22.95 10.89
C SER A 129 3.60 22.79 12.03
N GLU A 130 2.56 23.63 12.07
CA GLU A 130 1.45 23.49 13.02
C GLU A 130 0.43 22.43 12.57
N GLN A 131 0.57 21.93 11.33
CA GLN A 131 -0.40 21.03 10.73
C GLN A 131 -0.32 19.64 11.36
N ARG A 132 -1.47 19.16 11.84
CA ARG A 132 -1.64 17.88 12.52
C ARG A 132 -2.78 17.12 11.89
N ASP A 133 -2.50 16.47 10.77
CA ASP A 133 -3.51 15.72 10.04
C ASP A 133 -3.33 14.21 10.25
N LEU A 134 -4.45 13.52 10.40
CA LEU A 134 -4.53 12.07 10.35
C LEU A 134 -5.53 11.66 9.28
N TYR A 135 -5.10 10.84 8.34
CA TYR A 135 -5.91 10.31 7.26
C TYR A 135 -5.92 8.79 7.28
N PHE A 136 -7.07 8.20 6.93
CA PHE A 136 -7.23 6.76 6.80
C PHE A 136 -7.60 6.40 5.37
N ASN A 137 -6.81 5.55 4.72
CA ASN A 137 -7.08 5.10 3.36
C ASN A 137 -8.14 3.99 3.36
N LEU A 138 -9.37 4.35 3.00
CA LEU A 138 -10.51 3.42 2.94
C LEU A 138 -10.31 2.32 1.92
N VAL A 139 -9.62 2.60 0.80
CA VAL A 139 -9.36 1.60 -0.25
C VAL A 139 -8.45 0.50 0.31
N SER A 140 -7.32 0.89 0.93
CA SER A 140 -6.42 -0.08 1.56
C SER A 140 -7.07 -0.81 2.73
N GLY A 141 -7.88 -0.13 3.54
CA GLY A 141 -8.69 -0.76 4.59
C GLY A 141 -9.65 -1.83 4.05
N GLY A 142 -10.37 -1.51 2.96
CA GLY A 142 -11.26 -2.47 2.29
C GLY A 142 -10.51 -3.69 1.76
N ILE A 143 -9.34 -3.49 1.15
CA ILE A 143 -8.51 -4.60 0.66
C ILE A 143 -7.97 -5.44 1.82
N ILE A 144 -7.58 -4.85 2.96
CA ILE A 144 -7.15 -5.59 4.15
C ILE A 144 -8.26 -6.50 4.66
N LEU A 145 -9.48 -5.97 4.80
CA LEU A 145 -10.63 -6.75 5.26
C LEU A 145 -10.94 -7.91 4.31
N PHE A 146 -10.91 -7.65 3.01
CA PHE A 146 -11.07 -8.68 1.98
C PHE A 146 -9.99 -9.76 2.08
N LEU A 147 -8.71 -9.38 2.15
CA LEU A 147 -7.60 -10.34 2.26
C LEU A 147 -7.66 -11.17 3.53
N HIS A 148 -8.02 -10.58 4.68
CA HIS A 148 -8.22 -11.32 5.93
C HIS A 148 -9.34 -12.35 5.83
N HIS A 149 -10.46 -11.98 5.23
CA HIS A 149 -11.58 -12.88 5.01
C HIS A 149 -11.14 -14.11 4.19
N GLU A 150 -10.47 -13.85 3.06
CA GLU A 150 -10.03 -14.88 2.14
C GLU A 150 -8.98 -15.81 2.75
N ILE A 151 -7.94 -15.27 3.39
CA ILE A 151 -6.90 -16.09 4.07
C ILE A 151 -7.52 -17.05 5.08
N LYS A 152 -8.52 -16.59 5.83
CA LYS A 152 -9.23 -17.42 6.80
C LYS A 152 -10.07 -18.50 6.13
N ALA A 153 -10.72 -18.19 4.99
CA ALA A 153 -11.49 -19.16 4.22
C ALA A 153 -10.60 -20.28 3.66
N MET A 154 -9.49 -19.92 3.02
CA MET A 154 -8.53 -20.88 2.46
C MET A 154 -7.87 -21.76 3.54
N GLY A 155 -7.61 -21.19 4.73
CA GLY A 155 -7.08 -21.96 5.85
C GLY A 155 -8.01 -23.10 6.30
N LYS A 156 -9.33 -22.86 6.29
CA LYS A 156 -10.32 -23.90 6.62
C LYS A 156 -10.43 -24.97 5.55
N GLU A 157 -10.42 -24.56 4.28
CA GLU A 157 -10.49 -25.48 3.14
C GLU A 157 -9.29 -26.42 3.11
N LYS A 158 -8.08 -25.88 3.35
CA LYS A 158 -6.86 -26.68 3.40
C LYS A 158 -6.88 -27.75 4.51
N ILE A 159 -7.38 -27.41 5.69
CA ILE A 159 -7.53 -28.38 6.79
C ILE A 159 -8.52 -29.48 6.42
N ARG A 160 -9.62 -29.14 5.75
CA ARG A 160 -10.61 -30.11 5.28
C ARG A 160 -10.01 -31.08 4.24
N ASP A 161 -9.31 -30.55 3.24
CA ASP A 161 -8.64 -31.37 2.23
C ASP A 161 -7.61 -32.33 2.86
N GLU A 162 -6.87 -31.88 3.89
CA GLU A 162 -5.93 -32.72 4.62
C GLU A 162 -6.62 -33.84 5.43
N ILE A 163 -7.80 -33.58 6.00
CA ILE A 163 -8.60 -34.61 6.70
C ILE A 163 -9.14 -35.65 5.72
N ASP A 164 -9.69 -35.21 4.58
CA ASP A 164 -10.27 -36.10 3.58
C ASP A 164 -9.21 -37.04 2.97
N LEU A 165 -7.96 -36.57 2.84
CA LEU A 165 -6.81 -37.39 2.40
C LEU A 165 -6.34 -38.43 3.42
N ILE A 166 -6.54 -38.20 4.71
CA ILE A 166 -6.17 -39.16 5.78
C ILE A 166 -7.27 -40.22 5.95
N GLY A 167 -8.52 -39.87 5.67
CA GLY A 167 -9.67 -40.77 5.78
C GLY A 167 -9.86 -41.72 4.59
N SER A 168 -9.16 -41.50 3.48
CA SER A 168 -9.18 -42.32 2.26
C SER A 168 -8.04 -43.34 2.22
#